data_AF-A0A7J3KKG0-F1
#
_entry.id   AF-A0A7J3KKG0-F1
#
_cell.length_a   1.000
_cell.length_b   1.000
_cell.length_c   1.000
_cell.angle_alpha   90.00
_cell.angle_beta   90.00
_cell.angle_gamma   90.00
#
_symmetry.space_group_name_H-M   'P 1'
#
loop_
_entity.id
_entity.type
_entity.pdbx_description
1 polymer ?
#
loop_
_entity_poly.entity_id
_entity_poly.type
_entity_poly.pdbx_seq_one_letter_code
_entity_poly.pdbx_strand_id
1 'polypeptide(L)' 'MPVVHVYVWEGFGKDKTKTLIQGITKVFGGLGVPENVVEVLVHEVPKSNWGIGGEPASEKFKDKP' A
#
# COMPACT_ATOMS: atom_id res chain seq x y z
N MET A 1 -2.11 -2.15 19.60
CA MET A 1 -1.15 -1.49 18.68
C MET A 1 -1.30 -2.16 17.32
N PRO A 2 -2.12 -1.59 16.42
CA PRO A 2 -2.31 -2.15 15.09
C PRO A 2 -1.13 -1.82 14.17
N VAL A 3 -0.71 -2.80 13.38
CA VAL A 3 0.22 -2.62 12.27
C VAL A 3 -0.49 -2.92 10.96
N VAL A 4 -0.30 -2.09 9.95
CA VAL A 4 -0.86 -2.26 8.61
C VAL A 4 0.26 -2.32 7.60
N HIS A 5 0.32 -3.41 6.85
CA HIS A 5 1.21 -3.55 5.71
C HIS A 5 0.42 -3.27 4.43
N VAL A 6 0.86 -2.27 3.67
CA VAL A 6 0.33 -2.01 2.35
C VAL A 6 1.40 -2.39 1.34
N TYR A 7 1.06 -3.33 0.47
CA TYR A 7 1.89 -3.70 -0.66
C TYR A 7 1.32 -3.00 -1.90
N VAL A 8 2.16 -2.21 -2.56
CA VAL A 8 1.82 -1.44 -3.77
C VAL A 8 2.88 -1.71 -4.83
N TRP A 9 2.58 -1.40 -6.09
CA TRP A 9 3.59 -1.47 -7.14
C TRP A 9 4.59 -0.31 -7.02
N GLU A 10 5.82 -0.55 -7.49
CA GLU A 10 6.84 0.50 -7.61
C GLU A 10 6.35 1.72 -8.39
N GLY A 11 6.81 2.90 -7.96
CA GLY A 11 6.37 4.19 -8.50
C GLY A 11 5.08 4.71 -7.86
N PHE A 12 4.70 4.19 -6.69
CA PHE A 12 3.52 4.65 -5.95
C PHE A 12 3.65 6.13 -5.54
N GLY A 13 4.86 6.54 -5.13
CA GLY A 13 5.23 7.95 -4.99
C GLY A 13 4.90 8.54 -3.61
N LYS A 14 5.75 9.50 -3.19
CA LYS A 14 5.78 10.02 -1.81
C LYS A 14 4.47 10.67 -1.36
N ASP A 15 3.82 11.45 -2.24
CA ASP A 15 2.57 12.15 -1.90
C ASP A 15 1.40 11.18 -1.70
N LYS A 16 1.34 10.12 -2.52
CA LYS A 16 0.33 9.06 -2.36
C LYS A 16 0.60 8.23 -1.12
N THR A 17 1.86 7.87 -0.84
CA THR A 17 2.27 7.20 0.41
C THR A 17 1.85 8.00 1.64
N LYS A 18 2.12 9.31 1.66
CA LYS A 18 1.71 10.19 2.76
C LYS A 18 0.19 10.20 2.95
N THR A 19 -0.55 10.39 1.85
CA THR A 19 -2.02 10.41 1.87
C THR A 19 -2.60 9.09 2.37
N LEU A 20 -2.02 7.97 1.93
CA LEU A 20 -2.44 6.62 2.33
C LEU A 20 -2.23 6.39 3.83
N ILE A 21 -1.06 6.73 4.37
CA ILE A 21 -0.74 6.60 5.80
C ILE A 21 -1.76 7.41 6.63
N GLN A 22 -1.97 8.68 6.27
CA GLN A 22 -2.92 9.55 6.97
C GLN A 22 -4.36 9.00 6.92
N GLY A 23 -4.78 8.50 5.76
CA GLY A 23 -6.11 7.93 5.57
C GLY A 23 -6.34 6.67 6.42
N ILE A 24 -5.39 5.74 6.40
CA ILE A 24 -5.48 4.50 7.19
C ILE A 24 -5.50 4.81 8.68
N THR A 25 -4.60 5.67 9.17
CA THR A 25 -4.57 6.06 10.59
C THR A 25 -5.89 6.69 11.04
N LYS A 26 -6.50 7.56 10.22
CA LYS A 26 -7.78 8.20 10.51
C LYS A 26 -8.93 7.18 10.64
N VAL A 27 -8.93 6.13 9.83
CA VAL A 27 -9.93 5.04 9.95
C VAL A 27 -9.84 4.36 11.30
N PHE A 28 -8.62 4.06 11.78
CA PHE A 28 -8.42 3.51 13.11
C PHE A 28 -8.85 4.46 14.23
N GLY A 29 -8.60 5.77 14.07
CA GLY A 29 -9.13 6.81 14.97
C GLY A 29 -10.65 6.73 15.10
N GLY A 30 -11.36 6.54 13.98
CA GLY A 30 -12.82 6.33 13.95
C GLY A 30 -13.29 5.05 14.64
N LEU A 31 -12.41 4.05 14.81
CA LEU A 31 -12.68 2.81 15.54
C LEU A 31 -12.31 2.90 17.04
N GLY A 32 -11.94 4.09 17.53
CA GLY A 32 -11.55 4.32 18.92
C GLY A 32 -10.11 3.92 19.25
N VAL A 33 -9.27 3.63 18.25
CA VAL A 33 -7.84 3.37 18.46
C VAL A 33 -7.09 4.70 18.44
N PRO A 34 -6.28 5.01 19.47
CA PRO A 34 -5.43 6.20 19.46
C PRO A 34 -4.50 6.21 18.25
N GLU A 35 -4.50 7.30 17.49
CA GLU A 35 -3.73 7.41 16.24
C GLU A 35 -2.22 7.22 16.42
N ASN A 36 -1.69 7.61 17.58
CA ASN A 36 -0.27 7.51 17.92
C ASN A 36 0.25 6.08 18.11
N VAL A 37 -0.63 5.08 18.19
CA VAL A 37 -0.25 3.66 18.27
C VAL A 37 -0.54 2.88 16.98
N VAL A 38 -0.92 3.58 15.91
CA VAL A 38 -1.18 2.98 14.59
C VAL A 38 0.07 3.09 13.73
N GLU A 39 0.56 1.95 13.26
CA GLU A 39 1.75 1.86 12.41
C GLU A 39 1.36 1.43 11.00
N VAL A 40 1.84 2.15 9.99
CA VAL A 40 1.56 1.85 8.57
C VAL A 40 2.88 1.74 7.82
N LEU A 41 3.14 0.57 7.25
CA LEU A 41 4.32 0.28 6.45
C LEU A 41 3.90 0.10 4.99
N VAL A 42 4.49 0.89 4.10
CA VAL A 42 4.22 0.83 2.66
C VAL A 42 5.41 0.17 1.97
N HIS A 43 5.14 -0.94 1.29
CA HIS A 43 6.10 -1.74 0.55
C HIS A 43 5.86 -1.56 -0.94
N GLU A 44 6.82 -0.97 -1.64
CA GLU A 44 6.83 -0.92 -3.09
C GLU A 44 7.44 -2.21 -3.65
N VAL A 45 6.68 -2.92 -4.47
CA VAL A 45 7.06 -4.21 -5.04
C VAL A 45 7.10 -4.09 -6.57
N PRO A 46 8.20 -4.48 -7.23
CA PRO A 46 8.26 -4.50 -8.68
C PRO A 46 7.13 -5.32 -9.28
N LYS A 47 6.54 -4.88 -10.39
CA LYS A 47 5.48 -5.62 -11.08
C LYS A 47 5.92 -7.03 -11.53
N SER A 48 7.22 -7.26 -11.75
CA SER A 48 7.79 -8.58 -12.04
C SER A 48 7.68 -9.55 -10.88
N ASN A 49 7.62 -9.03 -9.64
CA ASN A 49 7.56 -9.81 -8.42
C ASN A 49 6.14 -9.92 -7.87
N TRP A 50 5.15 -9.44 -8.64
CA TRP A 50 3.74 -9.43 -8.27
C TRP A 50 2.93 -10.35 -9.17
N GLY A 51 2.61 -11.55 -8.72
CA GLY A 51 1.82 -12.52 -9.50
C GLY A 51 0.31 -12.26 -9.42
N ILE A 52 -0.39 -12.30 -10.57
CA ILE A 52 -1.87 -12.25 -10.62
C ILE A 52 -2.41 -13.30 -11.59
N GLY A 53 -3.01 -14.36 -11.05
CA GLY A 53 -3.59 -15.44 -11.86
C GLY A 53 -2.53 -16.27 -12.59
N GLY A 54 -1.36 -16.45 -11.97
CA GLY A 54 -0.25 -17.24 -12.52
C GLY A 54 0.76 -16.47 -13.37
N GLU A 55 0.50 -15.18 -13.68
CA GLU A 55 1.38 -14.36 -14.51
C GLU A 55 1.95 -13.18 -13.71
N PRO A 56 3.23 -12.79 -13.92
CA PRO A 56 3.77 -11.55 -13.39
C PRO A 56 2.95 -10.34 -13.87
N ALA A 57 2.67 -9.38 -12.98
CA ALA A 57 1.93 -8.17 -13.33
C ALA A 57 2.66 -7.34 -14.41
N SER A 58 3.98 -7.47 -14.50
CA SER A 58 4.79 -6.86 -15.56
C SER A 58 4.50 -7.44 -16.94
N GLU A 59 3.97 -8.66 -17.03
CA GLU A 59 3.60 -9.31 -18.29
C GLU A 59 2.11 -9.11 -18.59
N LYS A 60 1.28 -9.22 -17.56
CA LYS A 60 -0.18 -9.08 -17.65
C LYS A 60 -0.65 -7.68 -18.04
N PHE A 61 0.10 -6.64 -17.67
CA PHE A 61 -0.28 -5.23 -17.88
C PHE A 61 0.71 -4.44 -18.75
N LYS A 62 1.41 -5.09 -19.68
CA LYS A 62 2.42 -4.45 -20.55
C LYS A 62 1.89 -3.23 -21.32
N ASP A 63 0.58 -3.16 -21.58
CA ASP A 63 -0.02 -2.17 -22.49
C ASP A 63 -0.98 -1.17 -21.82
N LYS A 64 -0.97 -1.06 -20.49
CA LYS A 64 -1.75 -0.03 -19.80
C LYS A 64 -0.87 1.17 -19.42
N PRO A 65 -1.17 2.40 -19.90
CA PRO A 65 -0.48 3.60 -19.47
C PRO A 65 -0.65 3.84 -17.96
#